data_AF-W0BCI6-F1
#
_entry.id   AF-W0BCI6-F1
#
_cell.length_a   1.000
_cell.length_b   1.000
_cell.length_c   1.000
_cell.angle_alpha   90.00
_cell.angle_beta   90.00
_cell.angle_gamma   90.00
#
_symmetry.space_group_name_H-M   'P 1'
#
loop_
_entity.id
_entity.type
_entity.pdbx_description
1 polymer ?
#
loop_
_entity_poly.entity_id
_entity_poly.type
_entity_poly.pdbx_seq_one_letter_code
_entity_poly.pdbx_strand_id
1 'polypeptide(L)'
;MVARIGKELLIYQSKLFERWHNFKQGHISREELIRETGHIRTHVGELLEQGSYADPKLKIARFCKNLLENFTALWTFIFYEGVEPTNNHAERCLRPAVIWRKKYFGTRSNYGSEFVARTISLITTWKLQSKNAFETLSKIVEEHFNASSLQVITQGT
;
A
#
# COMPACT_ATOMS: atom_id res chain seq x y z
N MET A 1 -14.06 -17.73 23.25
CA MET A 1 -14.63 -17.09 22.03
C MET A 1 -13.58 -16.32 21.24
N VAL A 2 -12.99 -15.25 21.78
CA VAL A 2 -11.96 -14.42 21.12
C VAL A 2 -10.77 -15.21 20.56
N ALA A 3 -10.16 -16.07 21.37
CA ALA A 3 -9.02 -16.90 20.95
C ALA A 3 -9.39 -17.91 19.84
N ARG A 4 -10.63 -18.41 19.83
CA ARG A 4 -11.14 -19.30 18.78
C ARG A 4 -11.22 -18.56 17.44
N ILE A 5 -11.87 -17.39 17.43
CA ILE A 5 -12.02 -16.56 16.23
C ILE A 5 -10.64 -16.20 15.65
N GLY A 6 -9.71 -15.76 16.50
CA GLY A 6 -8.34 -15.44 16.05
C GLY A 6 -7.63 -16.65 15.43
N LYS A 7 -7.72 -17.83 16.05
CA LYS A 7 -7.11 -19.06 15.51
C LYS A 7 -7.73 -19.47 14.17
N GLU A 8 -9.05 -19.40 14.04
CA GLU A 8 -9.74 -19.75 12.79
C GLU A 8 -9.42 -18.76 11.66
N LEU A 9 -9.38 -17.46 11.95
CA LEU A 9 -8.95 -16.45 10.97
C LEU A 9 -7.53 -16.70 10.46
N LEU A 10 -6.59 -17.12 11.32
CA LEU A 10 -5.23 -17.47 10.90
C LEU A 10 -5.19 -18.71 9.99
N ILE A 11 -6.04 -19.70 10.25
CA ILE A 11 -6.16 -20.88 9.38
C ILE A 11 -6.66 -20.48 8.00
N TYR A 12 -7.70 -19.65 7.93
CA TYR A 12 -8.24 -19.18 6.65
C TYR A 12 -7.28 -18.25 5.91
N GLN A 13 -6.54 -17.41 6.63
CA GLN A 13 -5.47 -16.60 6.06
C GLN A 13 -4.37 -17.46 5.45
N SER A 14 -3.95 -18.53 6.13
CA SER A 14 -2.93 -19.45 5.59
C SER A 14 -3.41 -20.15 4.31
N LYS A 15 -4.66 -20.66 4.32
CA LYS A 15 -5.29 -21.26 3.13
C LYS A 15 -5.39 -20.27 1.97
N LEU A 16 -5.77 -19.03 2.23
CA LEU A 16 -5.86 -17.97 1.24
C LEU A 16 -4.50 -17.73 0.56
N PHE A 17 -3.44 -17.60 1.37
CA PHE A 17 -2.11 -17.36 0.83
C PHE A 17 -1.59 -18.56 0.05
N GLU A 18 -1.84 -19.79 0.48
CA GLU A 18 -1.49 -20.99 -0.30
C GLU A 18 -2.11 -20.93 -1.71
N ARG A 19 -3.40 -20.62 -1.83
CA ARG A 19 -4.08 -20.49 -3.13
C ARG A 19 -3.54 -19.33 -3.96
N TRP A 20 -3.24 -18.19 -3.33
CA TRP A 20 -2.58 -17.08 -4.01
C TRP A 20 -1.22 -17.47 -4.58
N HIS A 21 -0.41 -18.22 -3.82
CA HIS A 21 0.91 -18.63 -4.29
C HIS A 21 0.81 -19.64 -5.42
N ASN A 22 -0.15 -20.57 -5.38
CA ASN A 22 -0.45 -21.47 -6.50
C ASN A 22 -0.84 -20.70 -7.76
N PHE A 23 -1.67 -19.65 -7.64
CA PHE A 23 -2.01 -18.77 -8.76
C PHE A 23 -0.77 -18.05 -9.30
N LYS A 24 0.08 -17.48 -8.43
CA LYS A 24 1.31 -16.79 -8.83
C LYS A 24 2.33 -17.70 -9.52
N GLN A 25 2.33 -18.99 -9.19
CA GLN A 25 3.17 -20.01 -9.82
C GLN A 25 2.57 -20.55 -11.13
N GLY A 26 1.35 -20.12 -11.50
CA GLY A 26 0.66 -20.59 -12.72
C GLY A 26 0.00 -21.95 -12.58
N HIS A 27 -0.14 -22.48 -11.36
CA HIS A 27 -0.78 -23.79 -11.11
C HIS A 27 -2.31 -23.73 -11.23
N ILE A 28 -2.91 -22.55 -11.00
CA ILE A 28 -4.36 -22.32 -11.14
C ILE A 28 -4.60 -21.02 -11.89
N SER A 29 -5.71 -20.96 -12.62
CA SER A 29 -6.20 -19.75 -13.28
C SER A 29 -6.82 -18.76 -12.28
N ARG A 30 -7.06 -17.53 -12.73
CA ARG A 30 -7.73 -16.51 -11.90
C ARG A 30 -9.19 -16.88 -11.60
N GLU A 31 -9.89 -17.51 -12.55
CA GLU A 31 -11.25 -18.00 -12.35
C GLU A 31 -11.30 -19.07 -11.26
N GLU A 32 -10.34 -20.00 -11.27
CA GLU A 32 -10.18 -20.99 -10.22
C GLU A 32 -9.84 -20.35 -8.87
N LEU A 33 -8.93 -19.37 -8.83
CA LEU A 33 -8.65 -18.61 -7.61
C LEU A 33 -9.92 -17.95 -7.03
N ILE A 34 -10.73 -17.28 -7.87
CA ILE A 34 -11.98 -16.63 -7.45
C ILE A 34 -12.96 -17.65 -6.87
N ARG A 35 -13.13 -18.79 -7.55
CA ARG A 35 -14.03 -19.87 -7.15
C ARG A 35 -13.57 -20.54 -5.87
N GLU A 36 -12.31 -20.94 -5.81
CA GLU A 36 -11.72 -21.65 -4.66
C GLU A 36 -11.66 -20.77 -3.43
N THR A 37 -11.40 -19.47 -3.56
CA THR A 37 -11.40 -18.56 -2.40
C THR A 37 -12.81 -18.16 -1.96
N GLY A 38 -13.86 -18.46 -2.73
CA GLY A 38 -15.24 -18.09 -2.39
C GLY A 38 -15.66 -18.51 -0.99
N HIS A 39 -15.45 -19.78 -0.63
CA HIS A 39 -15.78 -20.28 0.70
C HIS A 39 -14.93 -19.65 1.82
N ILE A 40 -13.66 -19.33 1.54
CA ILE A 40 -12.77 -18.65 2.48
C ILE A 40 -13.31 -17.26 2.79
N ARG A 41 -13.71 -16.52 1.75
CA ARG A 41 -14.28 -15.17 1.90
C ARG A 41 -15.51 -15.19 2.78
N THR A 42 -16.46 -16.09 2.51
CA THR A 42 -17.67 -16.25 3.33
C THR A 42 -17.33 -16.54 4.80
N HIS A 43 -16.50 -17.54 5.08
CA HIS A 43 -16.16 -17.91 6.46
C HIS A 43 -15.40 -16.81 7.20
N VAL A 44 -14.51 -16.09 6.52
CA VAL A 44 -13.83 -14.93 7.13
C VAL A 44 -14.86 -13.85 7.47
N GLY A 45 -15.82 -13.59 6.59
CA GLY A 45 -16.93 -12.66 6.88
C GLY A 45 -17.72 -13.04 8.13
N GLU A 46 -18.17 -14.29 8.21
CA GLU A 46 -18.92 -14.82 9.36
C GLU A 46 -18.11 -14.73 10.68
N LEU A 47 -16.82 -15.04 10.63
CA LEU A 47 -15.93 -14.95 11.79
C LEU A 47 -15.73 -13.50 12.26
N LEU A 48 -15.61 -12.57 11.32
CA LEU A 48 -15.51 -11.15 11.63
C LEU A 48 -16.83 -10.62 12.20
N GLU A 49 -17.98 -11.03 11.66
CA GLU A 49 -19.29 -10.69 12.22
C GLU A 49 -19.43 -11.19 13.67
N GLN A 50 -19.12 -12.47 13.92
CA GLN A 50 -19.10 -13.04 15.28
C GLN A 50 -18.16 -12.26 16.21
N GLY A 51 -16.98 -11.87 15.72
CA GLY A 51 -16.01 -11.09 16.48
C GLY A 51 -16.48 -9.67 16.79
N SER A 52 -17.29 -9.08 15.91
CA SER A 52 -17.85 -7.74 16.08
C SER A 52 -18.90 -7.65 17.20
N TYR A 53 -19.59 -8.76 17.50
CA TYR A 53 -20.56 -8.88 18.61
C TYR A 53 -19.91 -9.18 19.97
N ALA A 54 -18.59 -9.32 20.04
CA ALA A 54 -17.90 -9.45 21.32
C ALA A 54 -18.01 -8.15 22.16
N ASP A 55 -17.67 -8.21 23.44
CA ASP A 55 -17.68 -7.03 24.32
C ASP A 55 -16.95 -5.85 23.65
N PRO A 56 -17.61 -4.69 23.44
CA PRO A 56 -17.03 -3.52 22.78
C PRO A 56 -15.74 -2.99 23.42
N LYS A 57 -15.49 -3.30 24.71
CA LYS A 57 -14.24 -2.94 25.40
C LYS A 57 -13.04 -3.74 24.89
N LEU A 58 -13.28 -4.87 24.21
CA LEU A 58 -12.24 -5.72 23.67
C LEU A 58 -11.74 -5.18 22.32
N LYS A 59 -10.42 -5.17 22.14
CA LYS A 59 -9.77 -4.74 20.88
C LYS A 59 -10.26 -5.52 19.66
N ILE A 60 -10.66 -6.79 19.84
CA ILE A 60 -11.15 -7.64 18.75
C ILE A 60 -12.46 -7.12 18.14
N ALA A 61 -13.39 -6.61 18.94
CA ALA A 61 -14.68 -6.12 18.44
C ALA A 61 -14.47 -4.96 17.46
N ARG A 62 -13.63 -3.98 17.86
CA ARG A 62 -13.25 -2.86 17.00
C ARG A 62 -12.46 -3.31 15.77
N PHE A 63 -11.52 -4.24 15.94
CA PHE A 63 -10.74 -4.78 14.81
C PHE A 63 -11.63 -5.44 13.76
N CYS A 64 -12.53 -6.32 14.19
CA CYS A 64 -13.47 -7.00 13.32
C CYS A 64 -14.41 -6.02 12.62
N LYS A 65 -14.94 -5.02 13.34
CA LYS A 65 -15.77 -3.97 12.76
C LYS A 65 -15.04 -3.18 11.66
N ASN A 66 -13.82 -2.73 11.94
CA ASN A 66 -13.02 -1.98 10.96
C ASN A 66 -12.71 -2.81 9.70
N LEU A 67 -12.47 -4.12 9.85
CA LEU A 67 -12.27 -5.02 8.71
C LEU A 67 -13.56 -5.24 7.92
N LEU A 68 -14.71 -5.36 8.58
CA LEU A 68 -16.01 -5.47 7.92
C LEU A 68 -16.36 -4.21 7.13
N GLU A 69 -16.07 -3.02 7.67
CA GLU A 69 -16.25 -1.74 6.96
C GLU A 69 -15.45 -1.67 5.65
N ASN A 70 -14.33 -2.40 5.56
CA ASN A 70 -13.46 -2.45 4.38
C ASN A 70 -13.43 -3.85 3.74
N PHE A 71 -14.46 -4.66 3.97
CA PHE A 71 -14.41 -6.09 3.64
C PHE A 71 -14.13 -6.36 2.17
N THR A 72 -14.78 -5.61 1.26
CA THR A 72 -14.56 -5.72 -0.18
C THR A 72 -13.09 -5.46 -0.56
N ALA A 73 -12.44 -4.49 0.10
CA ALA A 73 -11.06 -4.13 -0.19
C ALA A 73 -10.05 -5.23 0.19
N LEU A 74 -10.40 -6.12 1.14
CA LEU A 74 -9.57 -7.26 1.53
C LEU A 74 -9.36 -8.25 0.38
N TRP A 75 -10.29 -8.29 -0.58
CA TRP A 75 -10.34 -9.29 -1.63
C TRP A 75 -9.95 -8.76 -3.00
N THR A 76 -9.65 -7.47 -3.14
CA THR A 76 -9.34 -6.80 -4.42
C THR A 76 -8.27 -7.54 -5.22
N PHE A 77 -7.22 -8.04 -4.57
CA PHE A 77 -6.11 -8.76 -5.21
C PHE A 77 -6.53 -10.04 -5.95
N ILE A 78 -7.64 -10.65 -5.54
CA ILE A 78 -8.20 -11.86 -6.16
C ILE A 78 -8.82 -11.53 -7.53
N PHE A 79 -9.41 -10.35 -7.66
CA PHE A 79 -10.17 -9.96 -8.85
C PHE A 79 -9.36 -9.18 -9.86
N TYR A 80 -8.40 -8.38 -9.40
CA TYR A 80 -7.64 -7.47 -10.25
C TYR A 80 -6.19 -7.90 -10.39
N GLU A 81 -5.66 -7.77 -11.61
CA GLU A 81 -4.25 -7.99 -11.91
C GLU A 81 -3.38 -6.87 -11.32
N GLY A 82 -2.14 -7.20 -10.95
CA GLY A 82 -1.16 -6.25 -10.42
C GLY A 82 -1.37 -5.83 -8.96
N VAL A 83 -2.48 -6.25 -8.34
CA VAL A 83 -2.73 -6.00 -6.91
C VAL A 83 -2.22 -7.20 -6.10
N GLU A 84 -1.36 -6.94 -5.12
CA GLU A 84 -0.85 -7.96 -4.20
C GLU A 84 -1.72 -8.03 -2.93
N PRO A 85 -1.87 -9.22 -2.32
CA PRO A 85 -2.60 -9.38 -1.04
C PRO A 85 -1.93 -8.71 0.15
N THR A 86 -0.70 -8.24 -0.01
CA THR A 86 0.08 -7.61 1.05
C THR A 86 0.30 -6.14 0.76
N ASN A 87 0.26 -5.32 1.81
CA ASN A 87 0.54 -3.89 1.74
C ASN A 87 2.05 -3.57 1.60
N ASN A 88 2.90 -4.59 1.39
CA ASN A 88 4.34 -4.47 1.38
C ASN A 88 4.85 -3.42 0.40
N HIS A 89 4.23 -3.30 -0.78
CA HIS A 89 4.63 -2.32 -1.77
C HIS A 89 4.42 -0.89 -1.26
N ALA A 90 3.23 -0.57 -0.77
CA ALA A 90 2.93 0.77 -0.24
C ALA A 90 3.77 1.07 1.01
N GLU A 91 3.94 0.10 1.91
CA GLU A 91 4.80 0.26 3.09
C GLU A 91 6.25 0.54 2.70
N ARG A 92 6.81 -0.19 1.72
CA ARG A 92 8.17 0.06 1.21
C ARG A 92 8.30 1.45 0.58
N CYS A 93 7.27 1.91 -0.13
CA CYS A 93 7.26 3.24 -0.73
C CYS A 93 7.19 4.36 0.32
N LEU A 94 6.41 4.16 1.40
CA LEU A 94 6.26 5.15 2.47
C LEU A 94 7.42 5.15 3.47
N ARG A 95 8.13 4.03 3.63
CA ARG A 95 9.17 3.84 4.64
C ARG A 95 10.26 4.92 4.63
N PRO A 96 10.80 5.39 3.47
CA PRO A 96 11.78 6.48 3.45
C PRO A 96 11.26 7.76 4.10
N ALA A 97 10.01 8.14 3.83
CA ALA A 97 9.37 9.32 4.42
C ALA A 97 9.22 9.20 5.93
N VAL A 98 8.74 8.03 6.38
CA VAL A 98 8.54 7.76 7.81
C VAL A 98 9.87 7.78 8.57
N ILE A 99 10.92 7.16 8.02
CA ILE A 99 12.25 7.16 8.62
C ILE A 99 12.82 8.57 8.66
N TRP A 100 12.72 9.33 7.56
CA TRP A 100 13.18 10.70 7.51
C TRP A 100 12.48 11.57 8.55
N ARG A 101 11.14 11.53 8.62
CA ARG A 101 10.36 12.29 9.60
C ARG A 101 10.78 11.96 11.02
N LYS A 102 11.03 10.68 11.32
CA LYS A 102 11.45 10.21 12.64
C LYS A 102 12.86 10.70 13.00
N LYS A 103 13.81 10.68 12.06
CA LYS A 103 15.21 11.07 12.30
C LYS A 103 15.42 12.58 12.34
N TYR A 104 14.69 13.32 11.51
CA TYR A 104 14.91 14.75 11.29
C TYR A 104 13.75 15.62 11.80
N PHE A 105 12.84 15.05 12.61
CA PHE A 105 11.69 15.72 13.23
C PHE A 105 10.67 16.35 12.26
N GLY A 106 10.79 16.06 10.95
CA GLY A 106 9.88 16.57 9.93
C GLY A 106 10.05 18.05 9.63
N THR A 107 9.00 18.68 9.13
CA THR A 107 8.94 20.09 8.73
C THR A 107 8.06 20.90 9.68
N ARG A 108 8.39 22.19 9.86
CA ARG A 108 7.63 23.13 10.71
C ARG A 108 6.81 24.17 9.92
N SER A 109 6.77 24.05 8.60
CA SER A 109 6.01 24.95 7.72
C SER A 109 5.26 24.15 6.67
N ASN A 110 4.12 24.67 6.20
CA ASN A 110 3.33 24.06 5.13
C ASN A 110 4.16 23.91 3.85
N TYR A 111 4.92 24.95 3.50
CA TYR A 111 5.84 24.94 2.36
C TYR A 111 6.88 23.81 2.46
N GLY A 112 7.51 23.63 3.63
CA GLY A 112 8.48 22.56 3.83
C GLY A 112 7.85 21.17 3.75
N SER A 113 6.65 21.00 4.30
CA SER A 113 5.90 19.74 4.21
C SER A 113 5.57 19.39 2.76
N GLU A 114 5.13 20.37 1.98
CA GLU A 114 4.82 20.20 0.57
C GLU A 114 6.07 19.90 -0.25
N PHE A 115 7.17 20.61 -0.02
CA PHE A 115 8.45 20.35 -0.66
C PHE A 115 8.93 18.91 -0.44
N VAL A 116 8.87 18.43 0.80
CA VAL A 116 9.27 17.05 1.13
C VAL A 116 8.32 16.04 0.51
N ALA A 117 7.01 16.28 0.57
CA ALA A 117 6.01 15.39 -0.04
C ALA A 117 6.24 15.23 -1.55
N ARG A 118 6.47 16.34 -2.26
CA ARG A 118 6.78 16.33 -3.71
C ARG A 118 8.11 15.62 -4.00
N THR A 119 9.16 15.94 -3.25
CA THR A 119 10.50 15.37 -3.44
C THR A 119 10.50 13.85 -3.24
N ILE A 120 9.89 13.36 -2.15
CA ILE A 120 9.80 11.92 -1.88
C ILE A 120 8.96 11.23 -2.96
N SER A 121 7.88 11.85 -3.43
CA SER A 121 7.05 11.28 -4.50
C SER A 121 7.84 11.12 -5.79
N LEU A 122 8.63 12.13 -6.19
CA LEU A 122 9.51 12.07 -7.36
C LEU A 122 10.57 10.97 -7.22
N ILE A 123 11.30 10.96 -6.09
CA ILE A 123 12.33 9.96 -5.83
C ILE A 123 11.75 8.54 -5.85
N THR A 124 10.58 8.34 -5.23
CA THR A 124 9.91 7.05 -5.19
C THR A 124 9.49 6.62 -6.59
N THR A 125 8.93 7.53 -7.38
CA THR A 125 8.54 7.27 -8.77
C THR A 125 9.74 6.85 -9.63
N TRP A 126 10.86 7.58 -9.56
CA TRP A 126 12.05 7.23 -10.33
C TRP A 126 12.66 5.90 -9.90
N LYS A 127 12.66 5.60 -8.60
CA LYS A 127 13.10 4.28 -8.10
C LYS A 127 12.22 3.15 -8.63
N LEU A 128 10.90 3.34 -8.69
CA LEU A 128 9.98 2.35 -9.26
C LEU A 128 10.19 2.16 -10.77
N GLN A 129 10.64 3.20 -11.47
CA GLN A 129 11.01 3.15 -12.89
C GLN A 129 12.45 2.66 -13.14
N SER A 130 13.16 2.18 -12.11
CA SER A 130 14.57 1.79 -12.18
C SER A 130 15.51 2.89 -12.72
N LYS A 131 15.19 4.16 -12.43
CA LYS A 131 16.03 5.32 -12.78
C LYS A 131 16.85 5.79 -11.58
N ASN A 132 18.05 6.30 -11.83
CA ASN A 132 18.83 6.98 -10.81
C ASN A 132 18.17 8.32 -10.45
N ALA A 133 17.69 8.42 -9.21
CA ALA A 133 16.98 9.60 -8.73
C ALA A 133 17.87 10.85 -8.67
N PHE A 134 19.16 10.69 -8.39
CA PHE A 134 20.10 11.82 -8.35
C PHE A 134 20.34 12.35 -9.76
N GLU A 135 20.71 11.49 -10.71
CA GLU A 135 20.94 11.88 -12.12
C GLU A 135 19.70 12.53 -12.73
N THR A 136 18.52 11.98 -12.48
CA THR A 136 17.26 12.53 -13.02
C THR A 136 16.97 13.91 -12.43
N LEU A 137 17.19 14.10 -11.12
CA LEU A 137 17.00 15.39 -10.48
C LEU A 137 18.02 16.43 -10.98
N SER A 138 19.30 16.06 -11.07
CA SER A 138 20.36 16.93 -11.56
C SER A 138 20.04 17.42 -12.97
N LYS A 139 19.64 16.51 -13.86
CA LYS A 139 19.23 16.86 -15.23
C LYS A 139 18.08 17.87 -15.25
N ILE A 140 17.01 17.65 -14.47
CA ILE A 140 15.87 18.57 -14.40
C ILE A 140 16.29 19.95 -13.90
N VAL A 141 17.17 19.99 -12.89
CA VAL A 141 17.66 21.25 -12.31
C VAL A 141 18.54 22.00 -13.32
N GLU A 142 19.46 21.31 -14.00
CA GLU A 142 20.30 21.88 -15.06
C GLU A 142 19.44 22.43 -16.21
N GLU A 143 18.46 21.67 -16.68
CA GLU A 143 17.53 22.10 -17.74
C GLU A 143 16.71 23.33 -17.31
N HIS A 144 16.22 23.36 -16.06
CA HIS A 144 15.47 24.50 -15.53
C HIS A 144 16.31 25.78 -15.45
N PHE A 145 17.56 25.68 -15.00
CA PHE A 145 18.46 26.82 -14.94
C PHE A 145 18.84 27.30 -16.35
N ASN A 146 19.15 26.39 -17.27
CA ASN A 146 19.46 26.74 -18.66
C ASN A 146 18.27 27.40 -19.37
N ALA A 147 17.05 26.90 -19.16
CA ALA A 147 15.84 27.50 -19.71
C ALA A 147 15.52 28.88 -19.09
N SER A 148 15.78 29.06 -17.79
CA SER A 148 15.62 30.35 -17.12
C SER A 148 16.65 31.37 -17.61
N SER A 149 17.89 30.95 -17.90
CA SER A 149 18.91 31.80 -18.53
C SER A 149 18.51 32.24 -19.94
N LEU A 150 17.83 31.39 -20.71
CA LEU A 150 17.33 31.75 -22.04
C LEU A 150 16.16 32.75 -21.98
N GLN A 151 15.27 32.65 -20.97
CA GLN A 151 14.17 33.61 -20.80
C GLN A 151 14.65 35.01 -20.40
N VAL A 152 15.72 35.12 -19.62
CA VAL A 152 16.34 36.41 -19.26
C VAL A 152 16.96 37.11 -20.47
N ILE A 153 17.51 36.35 -21.43
CA ILE A 153 18.12 36.92 -22.65
C ILE A 153 17.04 37.42 -23.62
N THR A 154 15.87 36.77 -23.69
CA THR A 154 14.79 37.14 -24.62
C THR A 154 13.92 38.32 -24.19
N GLN A 155 14.04 38.85 -22.96
CA GLN A 155 13.33 40.05 -22.51
C GLN A 155 14.20 41.32 -22.46
N GLY A 156 15.40 41.26 -23.06
CA GLY A 156 16.41 42.32 -23.02
C GLY A 156 16.74 42.95 -24.39
N THR A 157 15.80 42.94 -25.35
CA THR A 157 15.85 43.68 -26.62
C THR A 157 14.50 44.30 -26.89
#